data_AF-A0A841WRB8-F1
#
_entry.id   AF-A0A841WRB8-F1
#
_cell.length_a   1.000
_cell.length_b   1.000
_cell.length_c   1.000
_cell.angle_alpha   90.00
_cell.angle_beta   90.00
_cell.angle_gamma   90.00
#
_symmetry.space_group_name_H-M   'P 1'
#
loop_
_entity.id
_entity.type
_entity.pdbx_description
1 polymer ?
#
loop_
_entity_poly.entity_id
_entity_poly.type
_entity_poly.pdbx_seq_one_letter_code
_entity_poly.pdbx_strand_id
1 'polypeptide(L)'
;MSNSFKDSLDIVLAVTALIGIIFHIAKTKSDIEKSIDDVKDDLTEELRNLRTDIKVSDAKSQGKKEMTEYFINDLYRLIHHRSYRFSNEIKDLQSYLRKDGFVVRSHYGEEPPPPQKAKIEEI
;
A
#
# COMPACT_ATOMS: atom_id res chain seq x y z
N MET A 1 -5.52 -41.31 73.66
CA MET A 1 -5.84 -39.90 73.27
C MET A 1 -4.92 -39.34 72.18
N SER A 2 -3.69 -39.84 71.98
CA SER A 2 -2.77 -39.30 70.95
C SER A 2 -3.19 -39.51 69.48
N ASN A 3 -3.97 -40.55 69.16
CA ASN A 3 -4.29 -40.88 67.76
C ASN A 3 -5.32 -39.92 67.14
N SER A 4 -6.39 -39.59 67.88
CA SER A 4 -7.44 -38.68 67.39
C SER A 4 -6.94 -37.25 67.10
N PHE A 5 -5.91 -36.78 67.81
CA PHE A 5 -5.31 -35.48 67.53
C PHE A 5 -4.47 -35.48 66.25
N LYS A 6 -3.71 -36.56 66.00
CA LYS A 6 -2.97 -36.71 64.73
C LYS A 6 -3.91 -36.82 63.54
N ASP A 7 -4.96 -37.63 63.65
CA ASP A 7 -5.96 -37.79 62.59
C ASP A 7 -6.65 -36.45 62.26
N SER A 8 -6.96 -35.66 63.29
CA SER A 8 -7.55 -34.32 63.10
C SER A 8 -6.57 -33.35 62.42
N LEU A 9 -5.29 -33.41 62.79
CA LEU A 9 -4.25 -32.56 62.22
C LEU A 9 -3.98 -32.92 60.75
N ASP A 10 -3.95 -34.21 60.43
CA ASP A 10 -3.79 -34.69 59.04
C ASP A 10 -4.97 -34.28 58.15
N ILE A 11 -6.20 -34.30 58.68
CA ILE A 11 -7.39 -33.80 57.97
C ILE A 11 -7.26 -32.29 57.69
N VAL A 12 -6.86 -31.49 58.68
CA VAL A 12 -6.66 -30.03 58.51
C VAL A 12 -5.56 -29.76 57.49
N LEU A 13 -4.48 -30.53 57.52
CA LEU A 13 -3.35 -30.40 56.59
C LEU A 13 -3.74 -30.80 55.17
N ALA A 14 -4.55 -31.84 55.01
CA ALA A 14 -5.11 -32.24 53.72
C ALA A 14 -6.06 -31.17 53.15
N VAL A 15 -6.95 -30.60 53.96
CA VAL A 15 -7.88 -29.54 53.54
C VAL A 15 -7.13 -28.27 53.14
N THR A 16 -6.12 -27.86 53.92
CA THR A 16 -5.31 -26.68 53.60
C THR A 16 -4.47 -26.89 52.34
N ALA A 17 -3.90 -28.07 52.14
CA ALA A 17 -3.23 -28.42 50.88
C ALA A 17 -4.18 -28.34 49.67
N LEU A 18 -5.41 -28.82 49.83
CA LEU A 18 -6.42 -28.81 48.78
C LEU A 18 -6.86 -27.38 48.42
N ILE A 19 -7.03 -26.51 49.42
CA ILE A 19 -7.26 -25.07 49.21
C ILE A 19 -6.09 -24.42 48.46
N GLY A 20 -4.85 -24.76 48.84
CA GLY A 20 -3.65 -24.26 48.18
C GLY A 20 -3.59 -24.63 46.69
N ILE A 21 -3.93 -25.87 46.36
CA ILE A 21 -4.00 -26.34 44.97
C ILE A 21 -5.06 -25.56 44.18
N ILE A 22 -6.27 -25.40 44.73
CA ILE A 22 -7.35 -24.64 44.08
C ILE A 22 -6.92 -23.20 43.82
N PHE A 23 -6.29 -22.54 44.80
CA PHE A 23 -5.80 -21.17 44.66
C PHE A 23 -4.72 -21.07 43.57
N HIS A 24 -3.80 -22.02 43.51
CA HIS A 24 -2.76 -22.05 42.49
C HIS A 24 -3.33 -22.22 41.09
N ILE A 25 -4.32 -23.10 40.91
CA ILE A 25 -5.04 -23.29 39.64
C ILE A 25 -5.77 -21.99 39.24
N ALA A 26 -6.49 -21.38 40.18
CA ALA A 26 -7.23 -20.14 39.93
C ALA A 26 -6.29 -18.99 39.51
N LYS A 27 -5.15 -18.86 40.20
CA LYS A 27 -4.12 -17.87 39.85
C LYS A 27 -3.55 -18.13 38.46
N THR A 28 -3.17 -19.37 38.16
CA THR A 28 -2.63 -19.75 36.84
C THR A 28 -3.63 -19.46 35.73
N LYS A 29 -4.92 -19.76 35.94
CA LYS A 29 -5.98 -19.43 34.97
C LYS A 29 -6.09 -17.92 34.74
N SER A 30 -6.08 -17.13 35.82
CA SER A 30 -6.14 -15.68 35.71
C SER A 30 -4.92 -15.09 35.00
N ASP A 31 -3.72 -15.62 35.26
CA ASP A 31 -2.48 -15.17 34.60
C ASP A 31 -2.50 -15.52 33.10
N ILE A 32 -3.04 -16.69 32.72
CA ILE A 32 -3.25 -17.09 31.32
C ILE A 32 -4.26 -16.15 30.64
N GLU A 33 -5.40 -15.87 31.27
CA GLU A 33 -6.43 -14.98 30.71
C GLU A 33 -5.87 -13.58 30.46
N LYS A 34 -5.12 -13.02 31.42
CA LYS A 34 -4.44 -11.73 31.24
C LYS A 34 -3.45 -11.74 30.09
N SER A 35 -2.60 -12.77 30.00
CA SER A 35 -1.64 -12.89 28.91
C SER A 35 -2.33 -12.99 27.54
N ILE A 36 -3.51 -13.61 27.47
CA ILE A 36 -4.29 -13.68 26.23
C ILE A 36 -4.84 -12.29 25.87
N ASP A 37 -5.38 -11.56 26.85
CA ASP A 37 -5.90 -10.21 26.63
C ASP A 37 -4.78 -9.24 26.21
N ASP A 38 -3.61 -9.30 26.86
CA ASP A 38 -2.44 -8.49 26.49
C ASP A 38 -2.01 -8.76 25.03
N VAL A 39 -1.86 -10.03 24.64
CA VAL A 39 -1.50 -10.41 23.27
C VAL A 39 -2.56 -9.98 22.26
N LYS A 40 -3.85 -10.06 22.63
CA LYS A 40 -4.96 -9.64 21.77
C LYS A 40 -4.94 -8.13 21.54
N ASP A 41 -4.66 -7.35 22.58
CA ASP A 41 -4.60 -5.90 22.48
C ASP A 41 -3.38 -5.46 21.64
N ASP A 42 -2.21 -6.06 21.88
CA ASP A 42 -0.99 -5.83 21.08
C ASP A 42 -1.24 -6.16 19.60
N LEU A 43 -1.82 -7.33 19.30
CA LEU A 43 -2.14 -7.72 17.93
C LEU A 43 -3.15 -6.77 17.27
N THR A 44 -4.13 -6.28 18.05
CA THR A 44 -5.12 -5.32 17.56
C THR A 44 -4.47 -3.98 17.22
N GLU A 45 -3.50 -3.54 18.02
CA GLU A 45 -2.73 -2.33 17.78
C GLU A 45 -1.84 -2.46 16.54
N GLU A 46 -1.06 -3.54 16.43
CA GLU A 46 -0.22 -3.80 15.25
C GLU A 46 -1.05 -3.85 13.97
N LEU A 47 -2.22 -4.49 14.01
CA LEU A 47 -3.10 -4.58 12.84
C LEU A 47 -3.68 -3.21 12.45
N ARG A 48 -3.95 -2.33 13.41
CA ARG A 48 -4.35 -0.93 13.14
C ARG A 48 -3.20 -0.13 12.53
N ASN A 49 -1.99 -0.29 13.04
CA ASN A 49 -0.80 0.37 12.51
C ASN A 49 -0.52 -0.08 11.08
N LEU A 50 -0.49 -1.40 10.83
CA LEU A 50 -0.30 -1.98 9.51
C LEU A 50 -1.38 -1.51 8.52
N ARG A 51 -2.66 -1.47 8.94
CA ARG A 51 -3.75 -0.96 8.09
C ARG A 51 -3.53 0.51 7.71
N THR A 52 -2.99 1.30 8.63
CA THR A 52 -2.68 2.71 8.37
C THR A 52 -1.52 2.84 7.40
N ASP A 53 -0.46 2.06 7.59
CA ASP A 53 0.71 2.05 6.71
C ASP A 53 0.35 1.61 5.28
N ILE A 54 -0.50 0.59 5.14
CA ILE A 54 -1.02 0.15 3.83
C ILE A 54 -1.79 1.28 3.15
N LYS A 55 -2.69 1.96 3.86
CA LYS A 55 -3.46 3.08 3.30
C LYS A 55 -2.57 4.24 2.86
N VAL A 56 -1.56 4.58 3.66
CA VAL A 56 -0.60 5.64 3.33
C VAL A 56 0.25 5.23 2.13
N SER A 57 0.66 3.96 2.06
CA SER A 57 1.43 3.42 0.93
C SER A 57 0.62 3.41 -0.35
N ASP A 58 -0.65 2.99 -0.30
CA ASP A 58 -1.56 2.99 -1.44
C ASP A 58 -1.80 4.41 -1.96
N ALA A 59 -2.09 5.36 -1.07
CA ALA A 59 -2.23 6.77 -1.43
C ALA A 59 -0.96 7.35 -2.09
N LYS A 60 0.23 7.00 -1.57
CA LYS A 60 1.52 7.40 -2.18
C LYS A 60 1.71 6.75 -3.56
N SER A 61 1.30 5.51 -3.73
CA SER A 61 1.38 4.80 -5.01
C SER A 61 0.47 5.46 -6.06
N GLN A 62 -0.77 5.73 -5.69
CA GLN A 62 -1.74 6.44 -6.54
C GLN A 62 -1.24 7.84 -6.91
N GLY A 63 -0.71 8.61 -5.95
CA GLY A 63 -0.15 9.94 -6.24
C GLY A 63 1.06 9.91 -7.19
N LYS A 64 1.94 8.90 -7.05
CA LYS A 64 3.05 8.70 -8.00
C LYS A 64 2.56 8.35 -9.40
N LYS A 65 1.52 7.51 -9.48
CA LYS A 65 0.88 7.14 -10.75
C LYS A 65 0.28 8.35 -11.45
N GLU A 66 -0.51 9.15 -10.74
CA GLU A 66 -1.09 10.39 -11.26
C GLU A 66 0.01 11.35 -11.75
N MET A 67 1.06 11.57 -10.95
CA MET A 67 2.18 12.41 -11.34
C MET A 67 2.87 11.92 -12.63
N THR A 68 3.02 10.60 -12.77
CA THR A 68 3.60 9.98 -13.95
C THR A 68 2.70 10.16 -15.18
N GLU A 69 1.37 9.98 -15.02
CA GLU A 69 0.41 10.25 -16.08
C GLU A 69 0.43 11.71 -16.52
N TYR A 70 0.47 12.66 -15.58
CA TYR A 70 0.60 14.08 -15.90
C TYR A 70 1.88 14.39 -16.67
N PHE A 71 3.01 13.86 -16.20
CA PHE A 71 4.31 14.06 -16.84
C PHE A 71 4.35 13.49 -18.26
N ILE A 72 3.87 12.26 -18.46
CA ILE A 72 3.82 11.63 -19.79
C ILE A 72 2.92 12.44 -20.73
N ASN A 73 1.74 12.83 -20.27
CA ASN A 73 0.80 13.59 -21.09
C ASN A 73 1.35 14.98 -21.47
N ASP A 74 2.07 15.65 -20.58
CA ASP A 74 2.71 16.93 -20.87
C ASP A 74 3.86 16.78 -21.86
N LEU A 75 4.73 15.79 -21.66
CA LEU A 75 5.79 15.45 -22.61
C LEU A 75 5.24 15.17 -24.00
N TYR A 76 4.18 14.35 -24.09
CA TYR A 76 3.58 13.99 -25.36
C TYR A 76 3.00 15.24 -26.06
N ARG A 77 2.35 16.14 -25.32
CA ARG A 77 1.86 17.42 -25.84
C ARG A 77 3.01 18.30 -26.36
N LEU A 78 4.12 18.41 -25.63
CA LEU A 78 5.28 19.20 -26.05
C LEU A 78 5.92 18.63 -27.32
N ILE A 79 6.09 17.30 -27.38
CA ILE A 79 6.62 16.60 -28.55
C ILE A 79 5.70 16.82 -29.75
N HIS A 80 4.38 16.66 -29.57
CA HIS A 80 3.40 16.89 -30.63
C HIS A 80 3.49 18.30 -31.18
N HIS A 81 3.44 19.32 -30.31
CA HIS A 81 3.51 20.72 -30.71
C HIS A 81 4.82 21.05 -31.45
N ARG A 82 5.96 20.56 -30.95
CA ARG A 82 7.27 20.81 -31.57
C ARG A 82 7.41 20.12 -32.92
N SER A 83 6.96 18.86 -33.01
CA SER A 83 7.00 18.07 -34.25
C SER A 83 6.10 18.69 -35.32
N TYR A 84 4.90 19.14 -34.93
CA TYR A 84 3.97 19.79 -35.84
C TYR A 84 4.53 21.12 -36.37
N ARG A 85 5.05 21.96 -35.47
CA ARG A 85 5.71 23.21 -35.87
C ARG A 85 6.85 22.96 -36.86
N PHE A 86 7.71 21.99 -36.57
CA PHE A 86 8.82 21.62 -37.45
C PHE A 86 8.33 21.12 -38.82
N SER A 87 7.27 20.32 -38.84
CA SER A 87 6.63 19.88 -40.09
C SER A 87 6.15 21.06 -40.94
N ASN A 88 5.52 22.06 -40.32
CA ASN A 88 5.08 23.27 -41.02
C ASN A 88 6.27 24.11 -41.53
N GLU A 89 7.33 24.28 -40.74
CA GLU A 89 8.56 24.94 -41.20
C GLU A 89 9.17 24.23 -42.42
N ILE A 90 9.14 22.89 -42.46
CA ILE A 90 9.59 22.13 -43.65
C ILE A 90 8.64 22.36 -44.84
N LYS A 91 7.32 22.38 -44.63
CA LYS A 91 6.35 22.67 -45.71
C LYS A 91 6.60 24.05 -46.31
N ASP A 92 6.89 25.05 -45.48
CA ASP A 92 7.19 26.40 -45.92
C ASP A 92 8.49 26.44 -46.76
N LEU A 93 9.54 25.76 -46.31
CA LEU A 93 10.79 25.62 -47.06
C LEU A 93 10.59 24.90 -48.40
N GLN A 94 9.80 23.83 -48.41
CA GLN A 94 9.44 23.11 -49.63
C GLN A 94 8.65 23.97 -50.61
N SER A 95 7.72 24.78 -50.11
CA SER A 95 6.96 25.74 -50.91
C SER A 95 7.86 26.80 -51.53
N TYR A 96 8.83 27.30 -50.76
CA TYR A 96 9.85 28.24 -51.26
C TYR A 96 10.70 27.60 -52.37
N LEU A 97 11.27 26.41 -52.13
CA LEU A 97 12.12 25.72 -53.10
C LEU A 97 11.36 25.30 -54.39
N ARG A 98 10.07 24.99 -54.28
CA ARG A 98 9.22 24.72 -55.45
C ARG A 98 9.14 25.91 -56.41
N LYS A 99 9.24 27.15 -55.92
CA LYS A 99 9.29 28.35 -56.76
C LYS A 99 10.54 28.38 -57.63
N ASP A 100 11.63 27.77 -57.16
CA ASP A 100 12.92 27.67 -57.86
C ASP A 100 13.05 26.39 -58.71
N GLY A 101 11.94 25.67 -58.93
CA GLY A 101 11.90 24.47 -59.78
C GLY A 101 12.20 23.14 -59.06
N PHE A 102 12.34 23.15 -57.72
CA PHE A 102 12.55 21.93 -56.94
C PHE A 102 11.28 21.07 -56.83
N VAL A 103 11.37 19.78 -57.16
CA VAL A 103 10.22 18.85 -57.11
C VAL A 103 10.28 18.00 -55.83
N VAL A 104 9.39 18.31 -54.90
CA VAL A 104 9.20 17.54 -53.66
C VAL A 104 8.51 16.20 -53.96
N ARG A 105 9.12 15.09 -53.53
CA ARG A 105 8.63 13.72 -53.75
C ARG A 105 7.75 13.14 -52.63
N SER A 106 7.62 13.80 -51.48
CA SER A 106 6.81 13.30 -50.36
C SER A 106 5.52 14.10 -50.16
N HIS A 107 4.41 13.39 -49.92
CA HIS A 107 3.19 13.96 -49.37
C HIS A 107 3.29 13.98 -47.84
N TYR A 108 3.14 15.16 -47.23
CA TYR A 108 2.80 15.24 -45.82
C TYR A 108 1.30 14.95 -45.69
N GLY A 109 0.96 13.84 -45.04
CA GLY A 109 -0.42 13.52 -44.69
C GLY A 109 -1.03 14.58 -43.76
N GLU A 110 -2.35 14.50 -43.60
CA GLU A 110 -3.14 15.34 -42.69
C GLU A 110 -2.55 15.37 -41.27
N GLU A 111 -2.82 16.47 -40.56
CA GLU A 111 -2.38 16.66 -39.18
C GLU A 111 -2.81 15.45 -38.33
N PRO A 112 -1.86 14.73 -37.70
CA PRO A 112 -2.22 13.62 -36.86
C PRO A 112 -3.10 14.15 -35.71
N PRO A 113 -4.17 13.44 -35.34
CA PRO A 113 -5.05 13.88 -34.27
C PRO A 113 -4.24 14.04 -32.97
N PRO A 114 -4.65 14.97 -32.09
CA PRO A 114 -3.96 15.20 -30.84
C PRO A 114 -3.81 13.89 -30.05
N PRO A 115 -2.75 13.77 -29.26
CA PRO A 115 -2.48 12.56 -28.50
C PRO A 115 -3.68 12.21 -27.62
N GLN A 116 -4.12 10.95 -27.68
CA GLN A 116 -5.04 10.45 -26.67
C GLN A 116 -4.31 10.37 -25.34
N LYS A 117 -4.97 10.84 -24.26
CA LYS A 117 -4.38 10.81 -22.91
C LYS A 117 -3.98 9.38 -22.58
N ALA A 118 -2.69 9.17 -22.31
CA ALA A 118 -2.23 7.89 -21.81
C ALA A 118 -2.76 7.72 -20.39
N LYS A 119 -3.60 6.71 -20.17
CA LYS A 119 -3.93 6.21 -18.85
C LYS A 119 -2.99 5.05 -18.57
N ILE A 120 -2.31 5.07 -17.44
CA ILE A 120 -1.57 3.91 -16.99
C ILE A 120 -2.61 3.01 -16.34
N GLU A 121 -3.29 2.15 -17.10
CA GLU A 121 -4.04 1.06 -16.47
C GLU A 121 -3.01 0.05 -15.92
N GLU A 122 -3.26 -0.42 -14.70
CA GLU A 122 -2.38 -1.17 -13.78
C GLU A 122 -1.22 -1.94 -14.45
N ILE A 123 0.02 -1.65 -14.00
CA ILE A 123 1.16 -2.57 -14.13
C ILE A 123 1.16 -3.48 -12.90
#